data_AF-A0A1H9T0J7-F1
#
_entry.id   AF-A0A1H9T0J7-F1
#
_cell.length_a   1.000
_cell.length_b   1.000
_cell.length_c   1.000
_cell.angle_alpha   90.00
_cell.angle_beta   90.00
_cell.angle_gamma   90.00
#
_symmetry.space_group_name_H-M   'P 1'
#
loop_
_entity.id
_entity.type
_entity.pdbx_description
1 polymer ?
#
loop_
_entity_poly.entity_id
_entity_poly.type
_entity_poly.pdbx_seq_one_letter_code
_entity_poly.pdbx_strand_id
1 'polypeptide(L)'
;MRARMLSAVPTGVLTVSVLLGALVAPGTAAAAAPARSATGSSAVRSPSGAPAAVLPAPLHAVRPTGPATRTPPADPAVRAEADRLMELTYRQFAVARHTPPFDWTTDGCSVPTGLLPYSEVFRPACVQHDFGYRNYGGNHALKLDPTRATKNWIDSRFRTEMRRICDDRYSTAGRRRNCRRAADTYYAGVRIGGDKAFF
;
A
#
# COMPACT_ATOMS: atom_id res chain seq x y z
N MET A 1 21.47 -60.93 38.07
CA MET A 1 22.56 -60.81 37.08
C MET A 1 21.96 -60.98 35.68
N ARG A 2 21.72 -59.88 34.95
CA ARG A 2 21.27 -59.92 33.54
C ARG A 2 22.20 -59.02 32.74
N ALA A 3 22.90 -59.62 31.79
CA ALA A 3 23.97 -59.02 31.02
C ALA A 3 23.42 -57.95 30.05
N ARG A 4 24.08 -56.79 30.03
CA ARG A 4 23.92 -55.73 29.03
C ARG A 4 24.48 -56.23 27.69
N MET A 5 23.67 -56.18 26.63
CA MET A 5 24.17 -56.23 25.27
C MET A 5 24.24 -54.80 24.73
N LEU A 6 25.46 -54.28 24.54
CA LEU A 6 25.72 -53.08 23.77
C LEU A 6 25.78 -53.46 22.29
N SER A 7 24.87 -52.95 21.47
CA SER A 7 24.99 -53.01 20.01
C SER A 7 25.68 -51.76 19.48
N ALA A 8 26.69 -52.00 18.65
CA ALA A 8 27.60 -51.02 18.08
C ALA A 8 26.91 -50.10 17.05
N VAL A 9 27.40 -48.87 17.01
CA VAL A 9 27.05 -47.80 16.05
C VAL A 9 27.89 -47.98 14.79
N PRO A 10 27.30 -48.06 13.58
CA PRO A 10 28.06 -47.87 12.35
C PRO A 10 28.17 -46.37 12.03
N THR A 11 29.39 -45.85 12.15
CA THR A 11 29.83 -44.55 11.63
C THR A 11 29.90 -44.58 10.11
N GLY A 12 28.91 -44.00 9.43
CA GLY A 12 28.96 -43.72 7.99
C GLY A 12 29.59 -42.37 7.72
N VAL A 13 30.68 -42.35 6.96
CA VAL A 13 31.46 -41.16 6.57
C VAL A 13 31.23 -40.88 5.08
N LEU A 14 31.27 -39.59 4.71
CA LEU A 14 31.42 -39.00 3.36
C LEU A 14 30.17 -39.02 2.45
N THR A 15 29.79 -37.97 1.72
CA THR A 15 30.56 -36.90 1.06
C THR A 15 29.77 -35.57 1.03
N VAL A 16 30.47 -34.44 1.21
CA VAL A 16 29.93 -33.10 0.95
C VAL A 16 30.34 -32.70 -0.46
N SER A 17 29.40 -32.69 -1.40
CA SER A 17 29.62 -32.10 -2.72
C SER A 17 29.40 -30.59 -2.67
N VAL A 18 30.50 -29.85 -2.72
CA VAL A 18 30.52 -28.39 -2.91
C VAL A 18 30.30 -28.10 -4.39
N LEU A 19 29.09 -27.70 -4.77
CA LEU A 19 28.83 -27.11 -6.09
C LEU A 19 29.14 -25.61 -6.01
N LEU A 20 30.30 -25.27 -6.58
CA LEU A 20 30.77 -23.91 -6.81
C LEU A 20 29.96 -23.31 -7.98
N GLY A 21 29.13 -22.30 -7.69
CA GLY A 21 28.32 -21.59 -8.68
C GLY A 21 28.42 -20.07 -8.49
N ALA A 22 29.22 -19.47 -9.37
CA ALA A 22 29.53 -18.06 -9.65
C ALA A 22 28.76 -16.91 -8.95
N LEU A 23 29.57 -15.93 -8.50
CA LEU A 23 29.18 -14.57 -8.10
C LEU A 23 28.87 -13.66 -9.31
N VAL A 24 27.73 -12.96 -9.23
CA VAL A 24 27.49 -11.49 -9.36
C VAL A 24 28.40 -10.69 -10.33
N ALA A 25 27.86 -9.90 -11.29
CA ALA A 25 27.55 -8.46 -11.08
C ALA A 25 26.68 -7.81 -12.20
N PRO A 26 26.18 -6.57 -11.99
CA PRO A 26 25.00 -5.99 -12.63
C PRO A 26 25.31 -5.12 -13.87
N GLY A 27 24.34 -5.07 -14.80
CA GLY A 27 24.31 -4.16 -15.93
C GLY A 27 23.30 -3.01 -15.71
N THR A 28 23.78 -1.81 -15.94
CA THR A 28 23.21 -0.48 -15.65
C THR A 28 21.94 -0.12 -16.42
N ALA A 29 21.08 0.69 -15.78
CA ALA A 29 19.99 1.43 -16.40
C ALA A 29 20.52 2.53 -17.35
N ALA A 30 19.82 2.77 -18.46
CA ALA A 30 19.89 4.02 -19.20
C ALA A 30 18.51 4.35 -19.77
N ALA A 31 17.93 5.44 -19.29
CA ALA A 31 16.83 6.15 -19.92
C ALA A 31 17.38 7.01 -21.06
N ALA A 32 16.73 6.98 -22.22
CA ALA A 32 16.90 7.99 -23.27
C ALA A 32 15.61 8.11 -24.10
N ALA A 33 14.88 9.19 -23.90
CA ALA A 33 14.10 9.86 -24.96
C ALA A 33 14.95 11.08 -25.42
N PRO A 34 14.60 11.84 -26.49
CA PRO A 34 13.55 11.67 -27.50
C PRO A 34 14.10 11.68 -28.94
N ALA A 35 13.26 11.36 -29.92
CA ALA A 35 13.60 11.47 -31.34
C ALA A 35 12.79 12.56 -32.05
N ARG A 36 13.54 13.44 -32.72
CA ARG A 36 13.25 14.16 -33.97
C ARG A 36 12.43 15.45 -33.92
N SER A 37 13.20 16.53 -33.98
CA SER A 37 12.88 17.78 -34.68
C SER A 37 12.37 17.51 -36.10
N ALA A 38 11.23 18.12 -36.44
CA ALA A 38 10.84 18.37 -37.82
C ALA A 38 10.75 19.89 -38.01
N THR A 39 11.58 20.34 -38.95
CA THR A 39 11.63 21.66 -39.56
C THR A 39 10.34 21.99 -40.31
N GLY A 40 9.94 23.27 -40.34
CA GLY A 40 8.87 23.73 -41.22
C GLY A 40 8.57 25.22 -41.10
N SER A 41 9.41 26.05 -41.71
CA SER A 41 9.11 27.46 -41.99
C SER A 41 7.93 27.58 -42.96
N SER A 42 7.05 28.56 -42.74
CA SER A 42 6.53 29.42 -43.80
C SER A 42 5.74 30.58 -43.21
N ALA A 43 6.29 31.77 -43.40
CA ALA A 43 5.55 33.02 -43.29
C ALA A 43 4.51 33.10 -44.40
N VAL A 44 3.27 33.49 -44.08
CA VAL A 44 2.35 34.07 -45.05
C VAL A 44 1.70 35.30 -44.43
N ARG A 45 1.84 36.39 -45.17
CA ARG A 45 1.37 37.75 -44.92
C ARG A 45 -0.14 37.85 -45.18
N SER A 46 -0.81 38.69 -44.40
CA SER A 46 -2.23 39.09 -44.50
C SER A 46 -2.65 39.58 -45.92
N PRO A 47 -3.96 39.72 -46.23
CA PRO A 47 -4.71 40.92 -45.81
C PRO A 47 -6.25 40.81 -45.62
N SER A 48 -6.80 41.85 -44.99
CA SER A 48 -8.13 42.48 -45.21
C SER A 48 -9.45 41.78 -44.88
N GLY A 49 -10.13 42.31 -43.85
CA GLY A 49 -11.39 43.07 -44.04
C GLY A 49 -12.73 42.34 -43.95
N ALA A 50 -13.40 42.45 -42.79
CA ALA A 50 -14.87 42.58 -42.69
C ALA A 50 -15.25 43.17 -41.31
N PRO A 51 -16.13 44.19 -41.21
CA PRO A 51 -16.66 44.64 -39.93
C PRO A 51 -17.72 43.64 -39.44
N ALA A 52 -17.38 42.81 -38.46
CA ALA A 52 -18.35 42.02 -37.72
C ALA A 52 -19.13 42.93 -36.77
N ALA A 53 -20.46 42.93 -36.90
CA ALA A 53 -21.36 43.61 -35.99
C ALA A 53 -21.14 43.11 -34.55
N VAL A 54 -20.79 44.03 -33.66
CA VAL A 54 -20.59 43.78 -32.23
C VAL A 54 -21.97 43.64 -31.59
N LEU A 55 -22.38 42.40 -31.30
CA LEU A 55 -23.50 42.14 -30.39
C LEU A 55 -23.03 42.36 -28.94
N PRO A 56 -23.80 43.03 -28.07
CA PRO A 56 -23.44 43.15 -26.66
C PRO A 56 -23.49 41.77 -25.99
N ALA A 57 -22.36 41.33 -25.45
CA ALA A 57 -22.28 40.11 -24.65
C ALA A 57 -23.15 40.24 -23.38
N PRO A 58 -23.94 39.22 -23.01
CA PRO A 58 -24.67 39.25 -21.76
C PRO A 58 -23.66 39.29 -20.60
N LEU A 59 -23.80 40.28 -19.72
CA LEU A 59 -23.08 40.37 -18.46
C LEU A 59 -23.34 39.10 -17.66
N HIS A 60 -22.37 38.19 -17.63
CA HIS A 60 -22.42 37.02 -16.77
C HIS A 60 -22.29 37.52 -15.34
N ALA A 61 -23.37 37.43 -14.57
CA ALA A 61 -23.35 37.71 -13.14
C ALA A 61 -22.29 36.81 -12.48
N VAL A 62 -21.21 37.42 -12.01
CA VAL A 62 -20.17 36.76 -11.21
C VAL A 62 -20.86 36.26 -9.94
N ARG A 63 -21.09 34.95 -9.84
CA ARG A 63 -21.57 34.35 -8.59
C ARG A 63 -20.52 34.63 -7.52
N PRO A 64 -20.89 35.20 -6.36
CA PRO A 64 -19.96 35.31 -5.26
C PRO A 64 -19.53 33.91 -4.86
N THR A 65 -18.24 33.62 -5.00
CA THR A 65 -17.63 32.41 -4.46
C THR A 65 -17.74 32.52 -2.95
N GLY A 66 -18.71 31.81 -2.35
CA GLY A 66 -18.83 31.72 -0.90
C GLY A 66 -17.52 31.18 -0.30
N PRO A 67 -17.18 31.56 0.95
CA PRO A 67 -15.96 31.08 1.59
C PRO A 67 -15.97 29.55 1.59
N ALA A 68 -14.88 28.96 1.08
CA ALA A 68 -14.67 27.52 1.19
C ALA A 68 -14.64 27.15 2.68
N THR A 69 -15.64 26.41 3.14
CA THR A 69 -15.67 25.88 4.51
C THR A 69 -14.52 24.88 4.63
N ARG A 70 -13.40 25.32 5.20
CA ARG A 70 -12.28 24.43 5.50
C ARG A 70 -12.72 23.55 6.67
N THR A 71 -12.88 22.25 6.43
CA THR A 71 -13.12 21.27 7.50
C THR A 71 -12.08 21.50 8.61
N PRO A 72 -12.48 21.69 9.87
CA PRO A 72 -11.54 21.81 10.98
C PRO A 72 -10.59 20.60 10.98
N PRO A 73 -9.30 20.78 11.28
CA PRO A 73 -8.42 19.65 11.51
C PRO A 73 -9.02 18.75 12.59
N ALA A 74 -8.87 17.44 12.42
CA ALA A 74 -9.39 16.47 13.37
C ALA A 74 -8.86 16.75 14.79
N ASP A 75 -9.70 16.49 15.79
CA ASP A 75 -9.35 16.60 17.20
C ASP A 75 -8.06 15.81 17.49
N PRO A 76 -7.00 16.44 18.06
CA PRO A 76 -5.75 15.77 18.40
C PRO A 76 -5.93 14.52 19.26
N ALA A 77 -6.95 14.49 20.14
CA ALA A 77 -7.24 13.33 20.97
C ALA A 77 -7.80 12.15 20.13
N VAL A 78 -8.66 12.44 19.15
CA VAL A 78 -9.18 11.43 18.21
C VAL A 78 -8.04 10.88 17.36
N ARG A 79 -7.13 11.74 16.90
CA ARG A 79 -5.93 11.32 16.18
C ARG A 79 -5.03 10.41 17.03
N ALA A 80 -4.75 10.81 18.27
CA ALA A 80 -3.89 10.04 19.16
C ALA A 80 -4.47 8.64 19.47
N GLU A 81 -5.78 8.52 19.65
CA GLU A 81 -6.41 7.21 19.86
C GLU A 81 -6.39 6.35 18.59
N ALA A 82 -6.57 6.94 17.41
CA ALA A 82 -6.39 6.21 16.14
C ALA A 82 -4.95 5.69 15.99
N ASP A 83 -3.95 6.51 16.33
CA ASP A 83 -2.54 6.12 16.28
C ASP A 83 -2.28 4.94 17.23
N ARG A 84 -2.78 5.01 18.46
CA ARG A 84 -2.72 3.89 19.44
C ARG A 84 -3.33 2.61 18.88
N LEU A 85 -4.48 2.70 18.21
CA LEU A 85 -5.15 1.56 17.58
C LEU A 85 -4.32 0.99 16.41
N MET A 86 -3.72 1.83 15.57
CA MET A 86 -2.87 1.42 14.46
C MET A 86 -1.51 0.84 14.89
N GLU A 87 -1.06 1.15 16.11
CA GLU A 87 0.14 0.55 16.72
C GLU A 87 -0.09 -0.84 17.30
N LEU A 88 -1.35 -1.24 17.51
CA LEU A 88 -1.67 -2.60 17.95
C LEU A 88 -1.18 -3.64 16.94
N THR A 89 -0.82 -4.83 17.45
CA THR A 89 -0.65 -6.00 16.58
C THR A 89 -1.99 -6.44 16.00
N TYR A 90 -1.98 -7.18 14.89
CA TYR A 90 -3.23 -7.69 14.29
C TYR A 90 -4.11 -8.48 15.28
N ARG A 91 -3.53 -9.20 16.24
CA ARG A 91 -4.28 -9.94 17.26
C ARG A 91 -4.96 -9.02 18.27
N GLN A 92 -4.25 -7.99 18.71
CA GLN A 92 -4.79 -7.00 19.65
C GLN A 92 -5.85 -6.13 18.97
N PHE A 93 -5.63 -5.74 17.71
CA PHE A 93 -6.60 -5.00 16.92
C PHE A 93 -7.89 -5.80 16.72
N ALA A 94 -7.78 -7.11 16.44
CA ALA A 94 -8.93 -7.99 16.23
C ALA A 94 -9.89 -8.10 17.45
N VAL A 95 -9.42 -7.74 18.64
CA VAL A 95 -10.23 -7.74 19.87
C VAL A 95 -10.40 -6.33 20.47
N ALA A 96 -9.95 -5.30 19.75
CA ALA A 96 -10.14 -3.93 20.18
C ALA A 96 -11.62 -3.58 20.21
N ARG A 97 -12.05 -2.81 21.22
CA ARG A 97 -13.43 -2.34 21.30
C ARG A 97 -13.67 -1.31 20.20
N HIS A 98 -14.73 -1.50 19.43
CA HIS A 98 -15.16 -0.52 18.44
C HIS A 98 -15.76 0.68 19.16
N THR A 99 -15.07 1.81 19.08
CA THR A 99 -15.48 3.06 19.73
C THR A 99 -15.75 4.14 18.69
N PRO A 100 -16.78 4.98 18.89
CA PRO A 100 -16.94 6.19 18.11
C PRO A 100 -15.77 7.16 18.41
N PRO A 101 -15.42 8.05 17.46
CA PRO A 101 -16.11 8.32 16.19
C PRO A 101 -15.57 7.51 15.00
N PHE A 102 -14.77 6.46 15.23
CA PHE A 102 -14.06 5.78 14.15
C PHE A 102 -14.97 4.96 13.23
N ASP A 103 -14.60 4.91 11.97
CA ASP A 103 -15.14 3.98 10.99
C ASP A 103 -14.44 2.63 11.13
N TRP A 104 -15.19 1.64 11.61
CA TRP A 104 -14.73 0.26 11.81
C TRP A 104 -15.18 -0.68 10.68
N THR A 105 -15.81 -0.15 9.63
CA THR A 105 -16.25 -0.97 8.51
C THR A 105 -15.04 -1.55 7.76
N THR A 106 -15.19 -2.72 7.16
CA THR A 106 -14.10 -3.42 6.45
C THR A 106 -14.67 -4.32 5.37
N ASP A 107 -14.07 -4.31 4.19
CA ASP A 107 -14.27 -5.30 3.14
C ASP A 107 -13.14 -6.34 3.12
N GLY A 108 -12.10 -6.14 3.94
CA GLY A 108 -10.98 -7.04 4.12
C GLY A 108 -9.91 -6.75 3.08
N CYS A 109 -9.38 -7.78 2.42
CA CYS A 109 -8.24 -7.57 1.55
C CYS A 109 -8.57 -6.96 0.18
N SER A 110 -9.83 -6.58 -0.08
CA SER A 110 -10.34 -5.97 -1.34
C SER A 110 -9.83 -6.63 -2.63
N VAL A 111 -9.46 -7.91 -2.56
CA VAL A 111 -8.98 -8.73 -3.68
C VAL A 111 -10.02 -9.80 -3.93
N PRO A 112 -10.42 -10.06 -5.18
CA PRO A 112 -11.34 -11.14 -5.48
C PRO A 112 -10.83 -12.47 -4.91
N THR A 113 -11.74 -13.22 -4.29
CA THR A 113 -11.39 -14.46 -3.58
C THR A 113 -10.68 -15.42 -4.53
N GLY A 114 -9.52 -15.93 -4.12
CA GLY A 114 -8.73 -16.87 -4.91
C GLY A 114 -7.76 -16.25 -5.92
N LEU A 115 -7.78 -14.94 -6.16
CA LEU A 115 -6.82 -14.31 -7.09
C LEU A 115 -5.42 -14.14 -6.50
N LEU A 116 -5.32 -13.83 -5.21
CA LEU A 116 -4.05 -13.74 -4.52
C LEU A 116 -4.00 -14.80 -3.41
N PRO A 117 -2.91 -15.59 -3.32
CA PRO A 117 -2.75 -16.53 -2.24
C PRO A 117 -2.71 -15.77 -0.90
N TYR A 118 -3.04 -16.45 0.20
CA TYR A 118 -3.01 -15.91 1.56
C TYR A 118 -4.01 -14.78 1.86
N SER A 119 -4.99 -14.47 1.00
CA SER A 119 -6.00 -13.43 1.29
C SER A 119 -6.73 -13.68 2.62
N GLU A 120 -7.19 -14.92 2.85
CA GLU A 120 -7.82 -15.32 4.12
C GLU A 120 -6.84 -15.30 5.30
N VAL A 121 -5.57 -15.64 5.05
CA VAL A 121 -4.53 -15.61 6.09
C VAL A 121 -4.25 -14.18 6.52
N PHE A 122 -4.21 -13.23 5.57
CA PHE A 122 -3.93 -11.82 5.80
C PHE A 122 -5.14 -10.98 6.16
N ARG A 123 -6.36 -11.54 6.10
CA ARG A 123 -7.60 -10.82 6.44
C ARG A 123 -7.49 -9.99 7.73
N PRO A 124 -6.92 -10.47 8.85
CA PRO A 124 -6.77 -9.64 10.05
C PRO A 124 -5.92 -8.37 9.86
N ALA A 125 -4.84 -8.45 9.07
CA ALA A 125 -4.02 -7.29 8.75
C ALA A 125 -4.73 -6.35 7.76
N CYS A 126 -5.52 -6.89 6.83
CA CYS A 126 -6.33 -6.10 5.91
C CYS A 126 -7.42 -5.30 6.66
N VAL A 127 -8.07 -5.90 7.66
CA VAL A 127 -9.06 -5.21 8.51
C VAL A 127 -8.43 -4.01 9.24
N GLN A 128 -7.19 -4.14 9.73
CA GLN A 128 -6.48 -3.02 10.36
C GLN A 128 -6.03 -1.97 9.32
N HIS A 129 -5.66 -2.38 8.11
CA HIS A 129 -5.33 -1.46 7.01
C HIS A 129 -6.54 -0.62 6.59
N ASP A 130 -7.72 -1.26 6.47
CA ASP A 130 -9.00 -0.60 6.19
C ASP A 130 -9.31 0.48 7.23
N PHE A 131 -9.14 0.18 8.52
CA PHE A 131 -9.30 1.17 9.57
C PHE A 131 -8.41 2.40 9.33
N GLY A 132 -7.14 2.18 8.98
CA GLY A 132 -6.23 3.27 8.62
C GLY A 132 -6.76 4.09 7.44
N TYR A 133 -7.16 3.46 6.35
CA TYR A 133 -7.65 4.18 5.16
C TYR A 133 -8.95 4.94 5.43
N ARG A 134 -9.89 4.33 6.16
CA ARG A 134 -11.22 4.91 6.43
C ARG A 134 -11.20 6.02 7.45
N ASN A 135 -10.20 6.08 8.32
CA ASN A 135 -10.13 7.12 9.34
C ASN A 135 -9.12 8.23 8.97
N TYR A 136 -7.99 7.90 8.35
CA TYR A 136 -6.96 8.88 7.99
C TYR A 136 -7.15 9.50 6.61
N GLY A 137 -7.70 8.75 5.65
CA GLY A 137 -7.84 9.15 4.26
C GLY A 137 -8.85 10.27 4.00
N GLY A 138 -8.78 10.86 2.80
CA GLY A 138 -9.60 11.98 2.36
C GLY A 138 -11.05 11.64 1.99
N ASN A 139 -11.32 10.34 1.77
CA ASN A 139 -12.60 9.84 1.26
C ASN A 139 -13.67 9.58 2.32
N HIS A 140 -13.35 9.75 3.60
CA HIS A 140 -14.24 9.41 4.72
C HIS A 140 -14.41 10.59 5.70
N ALA A 141 -15.18 10.40 6.76
CA ALA A 141 -15.64 11.49 7.63
C ALA A 141 -14.50 12.18 8.42
N LEU A 142 -13.60 11.40 9.04
CA LEU A 142 -12.63 11.93 10.00
C LEU A 142 -11.42 12.62 9.36
N LYS A 143 -10.93 12.12 8.22
CA LYS A 143 -9.79 12.69 7.46
C LYS A 143 -8.63 13.07 8.37
N LEU A 144 -8.24 12.16 9.26
CA LEU A 144 -7.31 12.48 10.34
C LEU A 144 -5.98 13.04 9.83
N ASP A 145 -5.50 12.57 8.67
CA ASP A 145 -4.28 13.03 8.01
C ASP A 145 -4.14 12.45 6.59
N PRO A 146 -4.80 13.06 5.59
CA PRO A 146 -4.83 12.56 4.22
C PRO A 146 -3.55 12.93 3.46
N THR A 147 -2.40 12.55 4.02
CA THR A 147 -1.08 12.82 3.43
C THR A 147 -0.43 11.55 2.88
N ARG A 148 0.48 11.74 1.93
CA ARG A 148 1.34 10.69 1.37
C ARG A 148 2.13 9.96 2.45
N ALA A 149 2.66 10.70 3.42
CA ALA A 149 3.44 10.14 4.52
C ALA A 149 2.60 9.18 5.36
N THR A 150 1.38 9.58 5.72
CA THR A 150 0.46 8.76 6.51
C THR A 150 -0.02 7.54 5.75
N LYS A 151 -0.36 7.67 4.46
CA LYS A 151 -0.63 6.50 3.60
C LYS A 151 0.53 5.50 3.62
N ASN A 152 1.76 5.98 3.41
CA ASN A 152 2.95 5.12 3.38
C ASN A 152 3.20 4.44 4.73
N TRP A 153 2.93 5.13 5.83
CA TRP A 153 3.01 4.55 7.18
C TRP A 153 1.96 3.44 7.37
N ILE A 154 0.70 3.68 7.00
CA ILE A 154 -0.38 2.67 7.07
C ILE A 154 -0.05 1.46 6.19
N ASP A 155 0.40 1.66 4.94
CA ASP A 155 0.81 0.58 4.04
C ASP A 155 1.99 -0.22 4.64
N SER A 156 2.92 0.45 5.33
CA SER A 156 4.07 -0.21 6.00
C SER A 156 3.66 -1.00 7.24
N ARG A 157 2.68 -0.50 8.02
CA ARG A 157 2.07 -1.22 9.14
C ARG A 157 1.37 -2.48 8.62
N PHE A 158 0.60 -2.39 7.54
CA PHE A 158 -0.03 -3.54 6.90
C PHE A 158 0.97 -4.64 6.53
N ARG A 159 2.09 -4.28 5.88
CA ARG A 159 3.19 -5.22 5.58
C ARG A 159 3.76 -5.87 6.84
N THR A 160 3.96 -5.08 7.89
CA THR A 160 4.50 -5.54 9.17
C THR A 160 3.59 -6.59 9.81
N GLU A 161 2.29 -6.32 9.83
CA GLU A 161 1.31 -7.22 10.44
C GLU A 161 1.10 -8.49 9.62
N MET A 162 1.08 -8.41 8.29
CA MET A 162 1.08 -9.60 7.43
C MET A 162 2.31 -10.49 7.68
N ARG A 163 3.49 -9.90 7.83
CA ARG A 163 4.72 -10.64 8.15
C ARG A 163 4.66 -11.26 9.55
N ARG A 164 4.10 -10.56 10.54
CA ARG A 164 3.84 -11.13 11.88
C ARG A 164 2.90 -12.33 11.81
N ILE A 165 1.82 -12.25 11.03
CA ILE A 165 0.91 -13.39 10.79
C ILE A 165 1.69 -14.59 10.22
N CYS A 166 2.59 -14.36 9.25
CA CYS A 166 3.41 -15.43 8.69
C CYS A 166 4.31 -16.12 9.73
N ASP A 167 4.87 -15.32 10.65
CA ASP A 167 5.77 -15.81 11.69
C ASP A 167 5.03 -16.61 12.75
N ASP A 168 3.83 -16.15 13.10
CA ASP A 168 2.95 -16.81 14.04
C ASP A 168 2.36 -18.13 13.51
N ARG A 169 2.01 -18.18 12.21
CA ARG A 169 1.27 -19.33 11.64
C ARG A 169 2.15 -20.44 11.10
N TYR A 170 3.40 -20.16 10.73
CA TYR A 170 4.24 -21.11 10.02
C TYR A 170 5.58 -21.33 10.73
N SER A 171 5.72 -22.48 11.38
CA SER A 171 6.99 -22.92 12.00
C SER A 171 8.03 -23.36 10.97
N THR A 172 7.61 -23.97 9.86
CA THR A 172 8.52 -24.41 8.79
C THR A 172 9.07 -23.21 8.01
N ALA A 173 10.40 -23.13 7.89
CA ALA A 173 11.10 -22.03 7.20
C ALA A 173 10.60 -21.79 5.77
N GLY A 174 10.33 -22.85 5.00
CA GLY A 174 9.82 -22.75 3.63
C GLY A 174 8.44 -22.07 3.54
N ARG A 175 7.47 -22.51 4.35
CA ARG A 175 6.11 -21.94 4.37
C ARG A 175 6.11 -20.50 4.85
N ARG A 176 6.86 -20.20 5.91
CA ARG A 176 7.03 -18.84 6.43
C ARG A 176 7.63 -17.90 5.39
N ARG A 177 8.66 -18.33 4.67
CA ARG A 177 9.27 -17.55 3.57
C ARG A 177 8.26 -17.27 2.46
N ASN A 178 7.49 -18.27 2.03
CA ASN A 178 6.48 -18.09 0.98
C ASN A 178 5.37 -17.13 1.40
N CYS A 179 4.90 -17.23 2.65
CA CYS A 179 3.94 -16.29 3.21
C CYS A 179 4.51 -14.86 3.24
N ARG A 180 5.74 -14.66 3.74
CA ARG A 180 6.36 -13.32 3.78
C ARG A 180 6.53 -12.70 2.39
N ARG A 181 6.81 -13.52 1.36
CA ARG A 181 6.84 -13.06 -0.04
C ARG A 181 5.47 -12.61 -0.52
N ALA A 182 4.41 -13.35 -0.19
CA ALA A 182 3.05 -12.91 -0.47
C ALA A 182 2.72 -11.58 0.25
N ALA A 183 3.12 -11.41 1.51
CA ALA A 183 2.95 -10.15 2.24
C ALA A 183 3.62 -8.96 1.51
N ASP A 184 4.81 -9.18 0.92
CA ASP A 184 5.48 -8.15 0.12
C ASP A 184 4.73 -7.83 -1.19
N THR A 185 4.07 -8.81 -1.80
CA THR A 185 3.21 -8.60 -2.97
C THR A 185 1.96 -7.77 -2.63
N TYR A 186 1.27 -8.07 -1.53
CA TYR A 186 0.11 -7.29 -1.07
C TYR A 186 0.51 -5.85 -0.76
N TYR A 187 1.65 -5.67 -0.07
CA TYR A 187 2.21 -4.35 0.18
C TYR A 187 2.48 -3.59 -1.13
N ALA A 188 3.12 -4.21 -2.12
CA ALA A 188 3.34 -3.58 -3.42
C ALA A 188 2.02 -3.17 -4.09
N GLY A 189 0.97 -4.01 -3.98
CA GLY A 189 -0.37 -3.72 -4.48
C GLY A 189 -0.95 -2.42 -3.92
N VAL A 190 -0.97 -2.26 -2.59
CA VAL A 190 -1.51 -1.02 -1.96
C VAL A 190 -0.63 0.20 -2.22
N ARG A 191 0.69 0.01 -2.40
CA ARG A 191 1.61 1.09 -2.76
C ARG A 191 1.36 1.64 -4.16
N ILE A 192 1.03 0.77 -5.11
CA ILE A 192 0.80 1.15 -6.52
C ILE A 192 -0.65 1.56 -6.77
N GLY A 193 -1.63 0.88 -6.16
CA GLY A 193 -3.05 1.05 -6.46
C GLY A 193 -3.91 1.70 -5.36
N GLY A 194 -3.37 1.92 -4.16
CA GLY A 194 -4.16 2.38 -3.01
C GLY A 194 -4.51 3.86 -3.00
N ASP A 195 -4.01 4.66 -3.94
CA ASP A 195 -4.18 6.12 -3.93
C ASP A 195 -5.64 6.55 -4.04
N LYS A 196 -6.42 5.95 -4.96
CA LYS A 196 -7.84 6.25 -5.14
C LYS A 196 -8.67 5.93 -3.89
N ALA A 197 -8.26 4.94 -3.11
CA ALA A 197 -8.97 4.59 -1.87
C ALA A 197 -8.60 5.53 -0.72
N PHE A 198 -7.36 6.03 -0.69
CA PHE A 198 -6.86 6.84 0.42
C PHE A 198 -7.12 8.34 0.28
N PHE A 199 -6.92 8.94 -0.90
CA PHE A 199 -7.09 10.39 -1.12
C PHE A 199 -8.48 10.69 -1.66
#